data_AF-A0A1V2TDX8-F1
#
_entry.id   AF-A0A1V2TDX8-F1
#
_cell.length_a   1.000
_cell.length_b   1.000
_cell.length_c   1.000
_cell.angle_alpha   90.00
_cell.angle_beta   90.00
_cell.angle_gamma   90.00
#
_symmetry.space_group_name_H-M   'P 1'
#
loop_
_entity.id
_entity.type
_entity.pdbx_description
1 polymer ?
#
loop_
_entity_poly.entity_id
_entity_poly.type
_entity_poly.pdbx_seq_one_letter_code
_entity_poly.pdbx_strand_id
1 'polypeptide(L)'
;MNTPIGTITRGTTGINRLRRSDRRLVHDDLVGSRLRAAVDPLVVDLGYGASPWTTLELAARLRTVRPDVRVVGLEIDPARVVPDRDGVTFARGGFELAGLRPMLVRAFNVLRQYPEDAVPEAWATICSGLAPGGLLVEGTCDELGRRCAWVLLDRTGPQSLTLAWDPFTVERPSDIAERLPKALIHRNVPGEPVHALLTAADRAWAHAAPLATFGPRARWRAAAGLLRDQGFPVRDYRRRMRDNVLSVPWSVVAPNP
;
A
#
# COMPACT_ATOMS: atom_id res chain seq x y z
N MET A 1 -23.68 15.98 14.18
CA MET A 1 -22.40 15.60 13.54
C MET A 1 -22.33 14.08 13.55
N ASN A 2 -22.28 13.43 12.38
CA ASN A 2 -22.18 11.97 12.32
C ASN A 2 -20.87 11.49 12.97
N THR A 3 -20.95 10.39 13.71
CA THR A 3 -19.77 9.71 14.25
C THR A 3 -18.98 9.09 13.10
N PRO A 4 -17.67 9.36 12.95
CA PRO A 4 -16.87 8.74 11.91
C PRO A 4 -16.82 7.22 12.07
N ILE A 5 -16.80 6.50 10.95
CA ILE A 5 -16.75 5.03 10.92
C ILE A 5 -15.28 4.60 11.01
N GLY A 6 -14.95 3.85 12.07
CA GLY A 6 -13.63 3.26 12.21
C GLY A 6 -13.17 3.20 13.67
N THR A 7 -11.87 2.95 13.85
CA THR A 7 -11.21 2.88 15.16
C THR A 7 -9.95 3.73 15.15
N ILE A 8 -9.60 4.29 16.31
CA ILE A 8 -8.40 5.12 16.46
C ILE A 8 -7.16 4.26 16.26
N THR A 9 -6.25 4.71 15.39
CA THR A 9 -4.99 4.02 15.15
C THR A 9 -4.04 4.20 16.36
N ARG A 10 -3.33 3.14 16.76
CA ARG A 10 -2.28 3.20 17.81
C ARG A 10 -0.86 3.27 17.24
N GLY A 11 -0.73 3.59 15.96
CA GLY A 11 0.54 3.53 15.23
C GLY A 11 1.41 4.77 15.38
N THR A 12 2.71 4.60 15.21
CA THR A 12 3.69 5.69 15.17
C THR A 12 3.66 6.43 13.83
N THR A 13 3.72 7.75 13.84
CA THR A 13 3.89 8.55 12.62
C THR A 13 5.35 8.95 12.48
N GLY A 14 5.97 8.63 11.35
CA GLY A 14 7.37 8.90 11.10
C GLY A 14 7.59 9.56 9.74
N ILE A 15 8.50 10.54 9.71
CA ILE A 15 8.98 11.14 8.47
C ILE A 15 9.51 10.03 7.56
N ASN A 16 9.15 10.10 6.28
CA ASN A 16 9.54 9.15 5.24
C ASN A 16 9.12 7.70 5.51
N ARG A 17 8.22 7.42 6.46
CA ARG A 17 7.76 6.06 6.78
C ARG A 17 7.05 5.41 5.59
N LEU A 18 6.27 6.17 4.81
CA LEU A 18 5.53 5.65 3.66
C LEU A 18 6.23 5.83 2.31
N ARG A 19 7.49 6.29 2.31
CA ARG A 19 8.25 6.66 1.08
C ARG A 19 8.28 5.58 0.00
N ARG A 20 8.22 4.29 0.38
CA ARG A 20 8.26 3.16 -0.56
C ARG A 20 6.93 3.01 -1.30
N SER A 21 5.83 3.04 -0.56
CA SER A 21 4.48 3.09 -1.11
C SER A 21 4.31 4.32 -1.98
N ASP A 22 4.66 5.52 -1.48
CA ASP A 22 4.49 6.76 -2.23
C ASP A 22 5.28 6.78 -3.54
N ARG A 23 6.54 6.33 -3.53
CA ARG A 23 7.36 6.19 -4.74
C ARG A 23 6.74 5.21 -5.72
N ARG A 24 6.15 4.13 -5.22
CA ARG A 24 5.48 3.15 -6.09
C ARG A 24 4.21 3.73 -6.70
N LEU A 25 3.45 4.46 -5.91
CA LEU A 25 2.17 5.06 -6.27
C LEU A 25 2.34 6.12 -7.36
N VAL A 26 3.30 7.06 -7.24
CA VAL A 26 3.54 8.08 -8.28
C VAL A 26 4.03 7.50 -9.60
N HIS A 27 4.55 6.27 -9.57
CA HIS A 27 5.11 5.60 -10.72
C HIS A 27 4.33 4.34 -11.12
N ASP A 28 3.09 4.23 -10.64
CA ASP A 28 2.15 3.20 -11.08
C ASP A 28 1.29 3.76 -12.21
N ASP A 29 1.24 3.03 -13.34
CA ASP A 29 0.59 3.50 -14.56
C ASP A 29 -0.93 3.65 -14.38
N LEU A 30 -1.56 2.75 -13.62
CA LEU A 30 -2.99 2.83 -13.34
C LEU A 30 -3.28 4.02 -12.43
N VAL A 31 -2.56 4.16 -11.31
CA VAL A 31 -2.77 5.30 -10.41
C VAL A 31 -2.50 6.64 -11.11
N GLY A 32 -1.38 6.73 -11.84
CA GLY A 32 -1.02 7.93 -12.57
C GLY A 32 -2.01 8.31 -13.67
N SER A 33 -2.53 7.32 -14.42
CA SER A 33 -3.56 7.58 -15.45
C SER A 33 -4.88 8.05 -14.84
N ARG A 34 -5.35 7.42 -13.76
CA ARG A 34 -6.56 7.86 -13.03
C ARG A 34 -6.43 9.29 -12.51
N LEU A 35 -5.30 9.60 -11.87
CA LEU A 35 -5.05 10.95 -11.36
C LEU A 35 -4.96 11.99 -12.47
N ARG A 36 -4.27 11.71 -13.59
CA ARG A 36 -4.18 12.66 -14.71
C ARG A 36 -5.53 12.89 -15.42
N ALA A 37 -6.37 11.87 -15.50
CA ALA A 37 -7.67 11.95 -16.17
C ALA A 37 -8.81 12.52 -15.29
N ALA A 38 -8.60 12.63 -13.96
CA ALA A 38 -9.65 13.07 -13.04
C ALA A 38 -10.15 14.49 -13.35
N VAL A 39 -11.45 14.72 -13.32
CA VAL A 39 -11.96 16.11 -13.37
C VAL A 39 -11.66 16.80 -12.04
N ASP A 40 -11.89 16.10 -10.93
CA ASP A 40 -11.50 16.52 -9.58
C ASP A 40 -10.40 15.58 -9.04
N PRO A 41 -9.11 15.99 -9.05
CA PRO A 41 -7.99 15.17 -8.60
C PRO A 41 -7.86 15.16 -7.07
N LEU A 42 -8.93 14.77 -6.39
CA LEU A 42 -8.96 14.66 -4.95
C LEU A 42 -8.32 13.36 -4.49
N VAL A 43 -7.39 13.46 -3.53
CA VAL A 43 -6.76 12.34 -2.84
C VAL A 43 -7.01 12.44 -1.36
N VAL A 44 -7.34 11.31 -0.73
CA VAL A 44 -7.52 11.21 0.72
C VAL A 44 -6.44 10.31 1.31
N ASP A 45 -5.78 10.80 2.36
CA ASP A 45 -4.94 9.99 3.24
C ASP A 45 -5.72 9.67 4.50
N LEU A 46 -6.17 8.43 4.63
CA LEU A 46 -7.07 7.98 5.68
C LEU A 46 -6.27 7.44 6.87
N GLY A 47 -6.49 8.01 8.04
CA GLY A 47 -5.83 7.63 9.29
C GLY A 47 -4.36 8.04 9.33
N TYR A 48 -4.07 9.33 9.09
CA TYR A 48 -2.69 9.81 9.05
C TYR A 48 -1.97 9.76 10.40
N GLY A 49 -2.68 9.55 11.52
CA GLY A 49 -2.11 9.28 12.83
C GLY A 49 -1.72 10.53 13.62
N ALA A 50 -0.74 10.39 14.53
CA ALA A 50 -0.36 11.43 15.47
C ALA A 50 0.33 12.67 14.85
N SER A 51 0.79 12.58 13.60
CA SER A 51 1.51 13.66 12.92
C SER A 51 1.28 13.62 11.40
N PRO A 52 1.11 14.77 10.73
CA PRO A 52 0.68 14.85 9.33
C PRO A 52 1.79 14.59 8.29
N TRP A 53 3.00 14.22 8.72
CA TRP A 53 4.18 14.17 7.83
C TRP A 53 3.96 13.27 6.61
N THR A 54 3.38 12.09 6.81
CA THR A 54 3.13 11.15 5.71
C THR A 54 2.12 11.70 4.70
N THR A 55 1.16 12.51 5.13
CA THR A 55 0.17 13.15 4.24
C THR A 55 0.81 14.26 3.43
N LEU A 56 1.63 15.10 4.06
CA LEU A 56 2.33 16.20 3.40
C LEU A 56 3.35 15.68 2.38
N GLU A 57 4.06 14.61 2.75
CA GLU A 57 4.97 13.90 1.86
C GLU A 57 4.26 13.28 0.65
N LEU A 58 3.07 12.70 0.86
CA LEU A 58 2.22 12.20 -0.22
C LEU A 58 1.85 13.34 -1.17
N ALA A 59 1.37 14.47 -0.64
CA ALA A 59 0.97 15.63 -1.43
C ALA A 59 2.13 16.17 -2.26
N ALA A 60 3.30 16.37 -1.66
CA ALA A 60 4.49 16.84 -2.36
C ALA A 60 4.87 15.91 -3.53
N ARG A 61 4.78 14.59 -3.35
CA ARG A 61 5.07 13.60 -4.40
C ARG A 61 4.00 13.59 -5.48
N LEU A 62 2.72 13.64 -5.13
CA LEU A 62 1.62 13.61 -6.09
C LEU A 62 1.57 14.85 -6.98
N ARG A 63 2.00 16.02 -6.48
CA ARG A 63 2.11 17.24 -7.30
C ARG A 63 3.06 17.09 -8.50
N THR A 64 4.01 16.15 -8.44
CA THR A 64 4.87 15.82 -9.59
C THR A 64 4.14 15.03 -10.68
N VAL A 65 3.02 14.39 -10.35
CA VAL A 65 2.16 13.64 -11.29
C VAL A 65 1.05 14.53 -11.82
N ARG A 66 0.47 15.35 -10.93
CA ARG A 66 -0.62 16.27 -11.22
C ARG A 66 -0.51 17.55 -10.36
N PRO A 67 -0.16 18.70 -10.93
CA PRO A 67 0.15 19.92 -10.17
C PRO A 67 -1.00 20.45 -9.30
N ASP A 68 -2.25 20.31 -9.76
CA ASP A 68 -3.47 20.79 -9.10
C ASP A 68 -4.12 19.74 -8.17
N VAL A 69 -3.41 18.66 -7.82
CA VAL A 69 -3.92 17.61 -6.92
C VAL A 69 -4.28 18.20 -5.55
N ARG A 70 -5.50 17.92 -5.09
CA ARG A 70 -5.95 18.27 -3.75
C ARG A 70 -5.76 17.07 -2.83
N VAL A 71 -5.15 17.29 -1.67
CA VAL A 71 -4.94 16.22 -0.69
C VAL A 71 -5.63 16.58 0.61
N VAL A 72 -6.41 15.63 1.13
CA VAL A 72 -7.07 15.73 2.43
C VAL A 72 -6.54 14.63 3.35
N GLY A 73 -6.00 14.99 4.50
CA GLY A 73 -5.70 14.06 5.58
C GLY A 73 -6.93 13.88 6.47
N LEU A 74 -7.43 12.65 6.61
CA LEU A 74 -8.52 12.32 7.53
C LEU A 74 -7.98 11.60 8.76
N GLU A 75 -8.45 12.01 9.93
CA GLU A 75 -8.19 11.33 11.20
C GLU A 75 -9.48 11.23 12.02
N ILE A 76 -9.68 10.09 12.68
CA ILE A 76 -10.92 9.80 13.41
C ILE A 76 -10.92 10.46 14.79
N ASP A 77 -9.73 10.55 15.41
CA ASP A 77 -9.50 11.21 16.69
C ASP A 77 -9.47 12.74 16.51
N PRO A 78 -10.47 13.48 17.02
CA PRO A 78 -10.53 14.93 16.87
C PRO A 78 -9.32 15.65 17.49
N ALA A 79 -8.68 15.07 18.52
CA ALA A 79 -7.51 15.67 19.17
C ALA A 79 -6.24 15.60 18.29
N ARG A 80 -6.24 14.75 17.26
CA ARG A 80 -5.13 14.61 16.30
C ARG A 80 -5.35 15.41 15.02
N VAL A 81 -6.51 16.04 14.86
CA VAL A 81 -6.79 16.93 13.71
C VAL A 81 -5.90 18.16 13.82
N VAL A 82 -5.01 18.33 12.84
CA VAL A 82 -4.07 19.47 12.78
C VAL A 82 -4.61 20.57 11.85
N PRO A 83 -4.09 21.81 11.93
CA PRO A 83 -4.42 22.85 10.95
C PRO A 83 -3.89 22.54 9.55
N ASP A 84 -4.57 23.10 8.55
CA ASP A 84 -4.17 23.06 7.13
C ASP A 84 -2.75 23.61 6.93
N ARG A 85 -1.96 22.95 6.07
CA ARG A 85 -0.56 23.30 5.80
C ARG A 85 -0.10 22.81 4.43
N ASP A 86 0.78 23.58 3.78
CA ASP A 86 1.42 23.25 2.50
C ASP A 86 0.43 22.81 1.41
N GLY A 87 -0.75 23.42 1.37
CA GLY A 87 -1.83 23.10 0.44
C GLY A 87 -2.51 21.74 0.68
N VAL A 88 -2.42 21.22 1.90
CA VAL A 88 -3.13 20.02 2.38
C VAL A 88 -4.15 20.45 3.42
N THR A 89 -5.37 19.94 3.28
CA THR A 89 -6.44 20.15 4.27
C THR A 89 -6.51 18.97 5.21
N PHE A 90 -6.77 19.23 6.50
CA PHE A 90 -6.93 18.19 7.50
C PHE A 90 -8.33 18.27 8.12
N ALA A 91 -8.99 17.12 8.23
CA ALA A 91 -10.35 17.06 8.71
C ALA A 91 -10.61 15.79 9.51
N ARG A 92 -11.68 15.82 10.30
CA ARG A 92 -12.17 14.63 10.98
C ARG A 92 -12.92 13.73 9.99
N GLY A 93 -12.59 12.45 9.96
CA GLY A 93 -13.28 11.48 9.12
C GLY A 93 -12.76 10.05 9.28
N GLY A 94 -13.54 9.09 8.82
CA GLY A 94 -13.25 7.67 8.84
C GLY A 94 -13.51 7.01 7.49
N PHE A 95 -14.02 5.78 7.50
CA PHE A 95 -14.25 4.97 6.30
C PHE A 95 -15.30 5.57 5.36
N GLU A 96 -16.18 6.44 5.87
CA GLU A 96 -17.13 7.24 5.10
C GLU A 96 -16.49 8.43 4.36
N LEU A 97 -15.17 8.61 4.51
CA LEU A 97 -14.35 9.63 3.85
C LEU A 97 -14.82 11.06 4.11
N ALA A 98 -15.48 11.32 5.23
CA ALA A 98 -16.13 12.60 5.53
C ALA A 98 -17.10 13.09 4.41
N GLY A 99 -17.70 12.15 3.66
CA GLY A 99 -18.59 12.45 2.53
C GLY A 99 -17.86 12.86 1.24
N LEU A 100 -16.52 12.91 1.24
CA LEU A 100 -15.72 13.21 0.06
C LEU A 100 -15.86 12.12 -1.02
N ARG A 101 -15.44 12.45 -2.25
CA ARG A 101 -15.42 11.53 -3.41
C ARG A 101 -14.05 11.52 -4.08
N PRO A 102 -13.00 10.97 -3.45
CA PRO A 102 -11.64 11.01 -3.99
C PRO A 102 -11.41 10.07 -5.16
N MET A 103 -10.51 10.45 -6.06
CA MET A 103 -9.94 9.58 -7.09
C MET A 103 -8.97 8.55 -6.51
N LEU A 104 -8.36 8.84 -5.36
CA LEU A 104 -7.42 7.95 -4.70
C LEU A 104 -7.55 8.06 -3.18
N VAL A 105 -7.62 6.91 -2.51
CA VAL A 105 -7.48 6.81 -1.04
C VAL A 105 -6.19 6.04 -0.73
N ARG A 106 -5.37 6.55 0.18
CA ARG A 106 -4.29 5.78 0.82
C ARG A 106 -4.70 5.51 2.27
N ALA A 107 -4.65 4.25 2.69
CA ALA A 107 -4.97 3.82 4.05
C ALA A 107 -3.89 2.87 4.56
N PHE A 108 -2.87 3.39 5.24
CA PHE A 108 -1.74 2.60 5.74
C PHE A 108 -1.82 2.36 7.24
N ASN A 109 -1.67 1.10 7.65
CA ASN A 109 -1.74 0.61 9.03
C ASN A 109 -3.10 0.85 9.72
N VAL A 110 -4.14 1.17 8.94
CA VAL A 110 -5.51 1.47 9.44
C VAL A 110 -6.22 0.19 9.88
N LEU A 111 -6.27 -0.82 9.00
CA LEU A 111 -7.01 -2.07 9.27
C LEU A 111 -6.25 -3.09 10.12
N ARG A 112 -5.01 -2.78 10.53
CA ARG A 112 -4.12 -3.76 11.17
C ARG A 112 -4.67 -4.35 12.47
N GLN A 113 -5.49 -3.59 13.19
CA GLN A 113 -6.08 -3.98 14.48
C GLN A 113 -7.49 -4.55 14.37
N TYR A 114 -8.08 -4.53 13.17
CA TYR A 114 -9.41 -5.09 12.93
C TYR A 114 -9.35 -6.62 12.97
N PRO A 115 -10.46 -7.29 13.28
CA PRO A 115 -10.60 -8.70 12.97
C PRO A 115 -10.62 -8.89 11.44
N GLU A 116 -10.26 -10.09 10.98
CA GLU A 116 -10.07 -10.38 9.55
C GLU A 116 -11.39 -10.33 8.76
N ASP A 117 -12.47 -10.78 9.37
CA ASP A 117 -13.83 -10.76 8.82
C ASP A 117 -14.42 -9.35 8.63
N ALA A 118 -13.88 -8.33 9.32
CA ALA A 118 -14.28 -6.94 9.14
C ALA A 118 -13.60 -6.25 7.94
N VAL A 119 -12.57 -6.86 7.35
CA VAL A 119 -11.82 -6.24 6.24
C VAL A 119 -12.69 -6.03 4.99
N PRO A 120 -13.50 -7.01 4.53
CA PRO A 120 -14.36 -6.83 3.36
C PRO A 120 -15.36 -5.67 3.51
N GLU A 121 -15.99 -5.53 4.68
CA GLU A 121 -16.94 -4.44 4.94
C GLU A 121 -16.25 -3.07 4.97
N ALA A 122 -15.07 -2.98 5.57
CA ALA A 122 -14.28 -1.76 5.57
C ALA A 122 -13.88 -1.34 4.14
N TRP A 123 -13.42 -2.29 3.32
CA TRP A 123 -13.13 -2.06 1.91
C TRP A 123 -14.36 -1.61 1.13
N ALA A 124 -15.51 -2.29 1.30
CA ALA A 124 -16.75 -1.92 0.62
C ALA A 124 -17.19 -0.49 0.98
N THR A 125 -17.12 -0.13 2.26
CA THR A 125 -17.46 1.21 2.75
C THR A 125 -16.59 2.28 2.09
N ILE A 126 -15.26 2.12 2.16
CA ILE A 126 -14.31 3.07 1.57
C ILE A 126 -14.49 3.15 0.04
N CYS A 127 -14.57 2.01 -0.64
CA CYS A 127 -14.68 1.96 -2.10
C CYS A 127 -16.00 2.56 -2.61
N SER A 128 -17.10 2.47 -1.85
CA SER A 128 -18.37 3.11 -2.19
C SER A 128 -18.28 4.64 -2.24
N GLY A 129 -17.37 5.21 -1.44
CA GLY A 129 -17.09 6.64 -1.38
C GLY A 129 -16.11 7.14 -2.44
N LEU A 130 -15.51 6.28 -3.26
CA LEU A 130 -14.57 6.72 -4.30
C LEU A 130 -15.29 7.50 -5.42
N ALA A 131 -14.58 8.32 -6.18
CA ALA A 131 -15.05 8.81 -7.48
C ALA A 131 -15.20 7.63 -8.49
N PRO A 132 -15.96 7.80 -9.60
CA PRO A 132 -15.94 6.82 -10.69
C PRO A 132 -14.52 6.54 -11.18
N GLY A 133 -14.11 5.27 -11.18
CA GLY A 133 -12.75 4.86 -11.53
C GLY A 133 -11.68 5.14 -10.46
N GLY A 134 -12.09 5.57 -9.27
CA GLY A 134 -11.19 5.80 -8.15
C GLY A 134 -10.60 4.52 -7.57
N LEU A 135 -9.50 4.69 -6.83
CA LEU A 135 -8.68 3.59 -6.31
C LEU A 135 -8.49 3.71 -4.79
N LEU A 136 -8.32 2.57 -4.14
CA LEU A 136 -7.88 2.47 -2.75
C LEU A 136 -6.54 1.73 -2.69
N VAL A 137 -5.57 2.30 -1.98
CA VAL A 137 -4.32 1.65 -1.59
C VAL A 137 -4.39 1.37 -0.09
N GLU A 138 -4.74 0.14 0.27
CA GLU A 138 -4.76 -0.33 1.66
C GLU A 138 -3.47 -1.08 1.94
N GLY A 139 -2.74 -0.70 2.99
CA GLY A 139 -1.45 -1.31 3.24
C GLY A 139 -1.00 -1.29 4.67
N THR A 140 0.12 -1.96 4.92
CA THR A 140 0.80 -2.00 6.21
C THR A 140 2.29 -1.83 5.99
N CYS A 141 2.95 -1.11 6.90
CA CYS A 141 4.39 -1.03 6.97
C CYS A 141 4.91 -1.20 8.40
N ASP A 142 6.19 -1.53 8.52
CA ASP A 142 6.93 -1.48 9.78
C ASP A 142 7.12 -0.03 10.26
N GLU A 143 7.69 0.10 11.44
CA GLU A 143 7.80 1.36 12.19
C GLU A 143 8.75 2.33 11.47
N LEU A 144 9.77 1.80 10.78
CA LEU A 144 10.76 2.57 9.99
C LEU A 144 10.40 2.68 8.50
N GLY A 145 9.33 2.00 8.05
CA GLY A 145 8.94 1.95 6.65
C GLY A 145 9.87 1.14 5.76
N ARG A 146 10.74 0.28 6.32
CA ARG A 146 11.68 -0.60 5.61
C ARG A 146 10.98 -1.79 4.94
N ARG A 147 9.82 -2.18 5.42
CA ARG A 147 9.03 -3.33 4.94
C ARG A 147 7.58 -2.89 4.79
N CYS A 148 7.05 -2.94 3.58
CA CYS A 148 5.71 -2.47 3.25
C CYS A 148 5.00 -3.52 2.39
N ALA A 149 3.71 -3.76 2.65
CA ALA A 149 2.84 -4.49 1.76
C ALA A 149 1.52 -3.73 1.59
N TRP A 150 0.95 -3.75 0.39
CA TRP A 150 -0.36 -3.13 0.14
C TRP A 150 -1.13 -3.84 -0.95
N VAL A 151 -2.45 -3.75 -0.83
CA VAL A 151 -3.42 -4.11 -1.85
C VAL A 151 -3.84 -2.85 -2.58
N LEU A 152 -3.88 -2.93 -3.91
CA LEU A 152 -4.58 -1.95 -4.73
C LEU A 152 -5.99 -2.46 -5.00
N LEU A 153 -7.00 -1.65 -4.71
CA LEU A 153 -8.41 -1.96 -4.90
C LEU A 153 -9.09 -0.90 -5.78
N ASP A 154 -10.18 -1.31 -6.40
CA ASP A 154 -11.20 -0.40 -6.93
C ASP A 154 -12.59 -0.86 -6.44
N ARG A 155 -13.65 -0.30 -7.01
CA ARG A 155 -15.04 -0.65 -6.65
C ARG A 155 -15.42 -2.11 -6.97
N THR A 156 -14.68 -2.78 -7.84
CA THR A 156 -14.89 -4.20 -8.18
C THR A 156 -14.17 -5.14 -7.22
N GLY A 157 -13.27 -4.61 -6.39
CA GLY A 157 -12.53 -5.36 -5.38
C GLY A 157 -11.01 -5.24 -5.54
N PRO A 158 -10.25 -6.14 -4.89
CA PRO A 158 -8.79 -6.12 -4.91
C PRO A 158 -8.22 -6.54 -6.27
N GLN A 159 -7.25 -5.75 -6.75
CA GLN A 159 -6.65 -5.86 -8.08
C GLN A 159 -5.25 -6.47 -8.02
N SER A 160 -4.44 -6.07 -7.04
CA SER A 160 -3.05 -6.54 -6.92
C SER A 160 -2.56 -6.50 -5.47
N LEU A 161 -1.60 -7.38 -5.15
CA LEU A 161 -0.76 -7.28 -3.97
C LEU A 161 0.61 -6.78 -4.40
N THR A 162 1.17 -5.83 -3.64
CA THR A 162 2.56 -5.39 -3.79
C THR A 162 3.28 -5.40 -2.46
N LEU A 163 4.45 -6.05 -2.45
CA LEU A 163 5.42 -6.07 -1.37
C LEU A 163 6.62 -5.22 -1.78
N ALA A 164 7.09 -4.33 -0.92
CA ALA A 164 8.29 -3.55 -1.15
C ALA A 164 9.13 -3.44 0.11
N TRP A 165 10.44 -3.66 -0.02
CA TRP A 165 11.35 -3.62 1.11
C TRP A 165 12.70 -2.99 0.79
N ASP A 166 13.37 -2.54 1.84
CA ASP A 166 14.76 -2.15 1.80
C ASP A 166 15.64 -3.37 1.46
N PRO A 167 16.43 -3.33 0.37
CA PRO A 167 17.23 -4.48 -0.05
C PRO A 167 18.22 -5.01 1.01
N PHE A 168 18.53 -4.23 2.05
CA PHE A 168 19.53 -4.58 3.07
C PHE A 168 18.94 -4.94 4.44
N THR A 169 17.61 -5.02 4.57
CA THR A 169 16.96 -5.20 5.89
C THR A 169 16.15 -6.47 5.99
N VAL A 170 16.37 -7.43 5.10
CA VAL A 170 15.78 -8.77 5.14
C VAL A 170 16.86 -9.79 4.81
N GLU A 171 16.77 -10.97 5.41
CA GLU A 171 17.61 -12.12 5.08
C GLU A 171 17.03 -12.84 3.85
N ARG A 172 15.69 -12.90 3.78
CA ARG A 172 14.93 -13.51 2.69
C ARG A 172 13.62 -12.76 2.40
N PRO A 173 13.04 -12.90 1.19
CA PRO A 173 11.80 -12.22 0.81
C PRO A 173 10.65 -12.39 1.80
N SER A 174 10.45 -13.58 2.36
CA SER A 174 9.33 -13.86 3.28
C SER A 174 9.41 -13.13 4.62
N ASP A 175 10.52 -12.50 4.98
CA ASP A 175 10.62 -11.69 6.21
C ASP A 175 9.66 -10.48 6.22
N ILE A 176 9.07 -10.15 5.07
CA ILE A 176 8.02 -9.14 4.95
C ILE A 176 6.63 -9.63 5.39
N ALA A 177 6.44 -10.93 5.64
CA ALA A 177 5.13 -11.54 5.89
C ALA A 177 4.35 -10.90 7.06
N GLU A 178 5.05 -10.48 8.12
CA GLU A 178 4.47 -9.77 9.27
C GLU A 178 3.86 -8.39 8.93
N ARG A 179 4.11 -7.90 7.71
CA ARG A 179 3.55 -6.67 7.16
C ARG A 179 2.51 -6.91 6.09
N LEU A 180 2.12 -8.17 5.83
CA LEU A 180 0.98 -8.45 4.97
C LEU A 180 -0.27 -7.70 5.47
N PRO A 181 -1.11 -7.21 4.55
CA PRO A 181 -2.40 -6.61 4.91
C PRO A 181 -3.27 -7.58 5.70
N LYS A 182 -4.23 -7.06 6.46
CA LYS A 182 -5.02 -7.87 7.39
C LYS A 182 -5.76 -9.03 6.69
N ALA A 183 -6.16 -8.83 5.43
CA ALA A 183 -6.77 -9.85 4.57
C ALA A 183 -5.87 -11.07 4.25
N LEU A 184 -4.55 -10.98 4.48
CA LEU A 184 -3.59 -12.03 4.09
C LEU A 184 -2.69 -12.49 5.24
N ILE A 185 -2.49 -11.69 6.28
CA ILE A 185 -1.45 -11.97 7.29
C ILE A 185 -1.65 -13.30 8.03
N HIS A 186 -2.88 -13.64 8.41
CA HIS A 186 -3.17 -14.94 9.05
C HIS A 186 -3.34 -16.07 8.03
N ARG A 187 -3.52 -15.74 6.75
CA ARG A 187 -3.57 -16.70 5.63
C ARG A 187 -2.17 -17.07 5.15
N ASN A 188 -1.10 -16.54 5.73
CA ASN A 188 0.25 -16.96 5.40
C ASN A 188 0.63 -18.29 6.08
N VAL A 189 -0.06 -19.36 5.69
CA VAL A 189 0.11 -20.73 6.20
C VAL A 189 0.18 -21.74 5.03
N PRO A 190 0.78 -22.92 5.22
CA PRO A 190 0.82 -23.94 4.16
C PRO A 190 -0.57 -24.26 3.58
N GLY A 191 -0.65 -24.36 2.25
CA GLY A 191 -1.90 -24.56 1.51
C GLY A 191 -2.53 -23.27 0.97
N GLU A 192 -2.18 -22.11 1.53
CA GLU A 192 -2.69 -20.82 1.05
C GLU A 192 -1.83 -20.23 -0.09
N PRO A 193 -2.44 -19.55 -1.08
CA PRO A 193 -1.71 -19.02 -2.22
C PRO A 193 -0.64 -17.98 -1.85
N VAL A 194 -0.90 -17.11 -0.86
CA VAL A 194 0.09 -16.12 -0.39
C VAL A 194 1.34 -16.79 0.22
N HIS A 195 1.15 -17.89 0.96
CA HIS A 195 2.25 -18.66 1.51
C HIS A 195 3.04 -19.36 0.39
N ALA A 196 2.36 -19.91 -0.61
CA ALA A 196 3.01 -20.52 -1.77
C ALA A 196 3.88 -19.51 -2.53
N LEU A 197 3.39 -18.28 -2.74
CA LEU A 197 4.15 -17.19 -3.37
C LEU A 197 5.41 -16.83 -2.57
N LEU A 198 5.28 -16.61 -1.25
CA LEU A 198 6.42 -16.23 -0.41
C LEU A 198 7.46 -17.36 -0.31
N THR A 199 7.01 -18.61 -0.22
CA THR A 199 7.90 -19.78 -0.22
C THR A 199 8.65 -19.90 -1.55
N ALA A 200 7.97 -19.68 -2.67
CA ALA A 200 8.60 -19.66 -3.99
C ALA A 200 9.63 -18.52 -4.10
N ALA A 201 9.31 -17.34 -3.55
CA ALA A 201 10.22 -16.20 -3.55
C ALA A 201 11.49 -16.48 -2.75
N ASP A 202 11.38 -17.13 -1.59
CA ASP A 202 12.53 -17.56 -0.80
C ASP A 202 13.40 -18.57 -1.55
N ARG A 203 12.78 -19.57 -2.20
CA ARG A 203 13.52 -20.54 -3.04
C ARG A 203 14.24 -19.84 -4.18
N ALA A 204 13.58 -18.95 -4.91
CA ALA A 204 14.18 -18.20 -6.01
C ALA A 204 15.34 -17.30 -5.52
N TRP A 205 15.18 -16.67 -4.36
CA TRP A 205 16.23 -15.89 -3.71
C TRP A 205 17.44 -16.74 -3.31
N ALA A 206 17.22 -17.94 -2.77
CA ALA A 206 18.27 -18.90 -2.44
C ALA A 206 19.01 -19.37 -3.71
N HIS A 207 18.30 -19.71 -4.79
CA HIS A 207 18.92 -20.08 -6.07
C HIS A 207 19.78 -18.94 -6.66
N ALA A 208 19.36 -17.69 -6.47
CA ALA A 208 20.11 -16.52 -6.90
C ALA A 208 21.29 -16.14 -5.98
N ALA A 209 21.62 -16.94 -4.94
CA ALA A 209 22.70 -16.65 -4.00
C ALA A 209 24.07 -16.33 -4.65
N PRO A 210 24.51 -16.97 -5.76
CA PRO A 210 25.77 -16.62 -6.43
C PRO A 210 25.83 -15.16 -6.90
N LEU A 211 24.68 -14.49 -7.07
CA LEU A 211 24.61 -13.08 -7.48
C LEU A 211 24.69 -12.09 -6.30
N ALA A 212 24.90 -12.57 -5.07
CA ALA A 212 25.01 -11.70 -3.90
C ALA A 212 26.17 -10.70 -3.99
N THR A 213 27.25 -11.05 -4.70
CA THR A 213 28.41 -10.17 -4.97
C THR A 213 28.03 -8.92 -5.77
N PHE A 214 26.98 -8.99 -6.60
CA PHE A 214 26.43 -7.85 -7.34
C PHE A 214 25.40 -7.04 -6.54
N GLY A 215 25.19 -7.41 -5.28
CA GLY A 215 24.29 -6.75 -4.33
C GLY A 215 22.85 -7.26 -4.36
N PRO A 216 22.07 -6.96 -3.30
CA PRO A 216 20.75 -7.55 -3.07
C PRO A 216 19.70 -7.19 -4.14
N ARG A 217 19.88 -6.06 -4.83
CA ARG A 217 18.99 -5.63 -5.92
C ARG A 217 19.21 -6.45 -7.20
N ALA A 218 20.46 -6.77 -7.52
CA ALA A 218 20.78 -7.62 -8.66
C ALA A 218 20.30 -9.06 -8.40
N ARG A 219 20.59 -9.57 -7.19
CA ARG A 219 20.08 -10.85 -6.71
C ARG A 219 18.55 -10.93 -6.79
N TRP A 220 17.83 -9.91 -6.32
CA TRP A 220 16.36 -9.90 -6.35
C TRP A 220 15.83 -9.88 -7.77
N ARG A 221 16.45 -9.12 -8.69
CA ARG A 221 16.02 -9.09 -10.09
C ARG A 221 16.10 -10.47 -10.74
N ALA A 222 17.15 -11.24 -10.46
CA ALA A 222 17.28 -12.61 -10.94
C ALA A 222 16.25 -13.54 -10.29
N ALA A 223 16.06 -13.46 -8.98
CA ALA A 223 15.04 -14.23 -8.26
C ALA A 223 13.62 -13.96 -8.78
N ALA A 224 13.29 -12.69 -9.06
CA ALA A 224 12.02 -12.31 -9.67
C ALA A 224 11.88 -12.84 -11.11
N GLY A 225 12.98 -12.97 -11.86
CA GLY A 225 13.01 -13.68 -13.14
C GLY A 225 12.63 -15.14 -12.98
N LEU A 226 13.30 -15.86 -12.07
CA LEU A 226 13.01 -17.27 -11.77
C LEU A 226 11.56 -17.50 -11.34
N LEU A 227 10.97 -16.59 -10.57
CA LEU A 227 9.54 -16.67 -10.22
C LEU A 227 8.63 -16.60 -11.45
N ARG A 228 8.96 -15.75 -12.44
CA ARG A 228 8.19 -15.70 -13.69
C ARG A 228 8.36 -16.97 -14.52
N ASP A 229 9.56 -17.51 -14.57
CA ASP A 229 9.85 -18.77 -15.26
C ASP A 229 9.09 -19.95 -14.62
N GLN A 230 8.81 -19.87 -13.32
CA GLN A 230 7.97 -20.80 -12.56
C GLN A 230 6.45 -20.55 -12.74
N GLY A 231 6.06 -19.59 -13.57
CA GLY A 231 4.65 -19.30 -13.88
C GLY A 231 3.97 -18.28 -12.95
N PHE A 232 4.68 -17.70 -11.98
CA PHE A 232 4.10 -16.61 -11.18
C PHE A 232 4.03 -15.33 -12.03
N PRO A 233 2.87 -14.65 -12.14
CA PRO A 233 2.72 -13.41 -12.90
C PRO A 233 3.30 -12.20 -12.15
N VAL A 234 4.56 -12.28 -11.75
CA VAL A 234 5.29 -11.19 -11.10
C VAL A 234 5.45 -10.05 -12.10
N ARG A 235 4.99 -8.84 -11.73
CA ARG A 235 5.14 -7.65 -12.58
C ARG A 235 6.60 -7.44 -12.96
N ASP A 236 6.85 -7.19 -14.25
CA ASP A 236 8.17 -6.83 -14.73
C ASP A 236 8.42 -5.32 -14.63
N TYR A 237 9.52 -4.96 -13.98
CA TYR A 237 9.93 -3.58 -13.77
C TYR A 237 11.22 -3.32 -14.54
N ARG A 238 11.07 -2.75 -15.74
CA ARG A 238 12.20 -2.44 -16.64
C ARG A 238 13.11 -1.31 -16.14
N ARG A 239 12.65 -0.51 -15.17
CA ARG A 239 13.43 0.60 -14.59
C ARG A 239 14.28 0.16 -13.41
N ARG A 240 15.39 0.85 -13.19
CA ARG A 240 16.19 0.68 -11.96
C ARG A 240 15.37 1.14 -10.75
N MET A 241 15.21 0.23 -9.78
CA MET A 241 14.50 0.52 -8.53
C MET A 241 15.48 0.70 -7.37
N ARG A 242 15.09 1.56 -6.43
CA ARG A 242 15.80 1.73 -5.15
C ARG A 242 15.45 0.62 -4.16
N ASP A 243 14.22 0.11 -4.22
CA ASP A 243 13.71 -0.95 -3.36
C ASP A 243 13.66 -2.28 -4.12
N ASN A 244 13.62 -3.38 -3.36
CA ASN A 244 13.17 -4.65 -3.90
C ASN A 244 11.63 -4.67 -3.83
N VAL A 245 11.01 -5.20 -4.89
CA VAL A 245 9.55 -5.18 -5.06
C VAL A 245 9.08 -6.51 -5.64
N LEU A 246 8.03 -7.08 -5.05
CA LEU A 246 7.27 -8.20 -5.57
C LEU A 246 5.82 -7.73 -5.77
N SER A 247 5.27 -7.83 -6.97
CA SER A 247 3.90 -7.40 -7.25
C SER A 247 3.23 -8.42 -8.15
N VAL A 248 2.03 -8.84 -7.78
CA VAL A 248 1.25 -9.86 -8.49
C VAL A 248 -0.23 -9.44 -8.54
N PRO A 249 -1.00 -9.90 -9.55
CA PRO A 249 -2.46 -9.81 -9.53
C PRO A 249 -3.02 -10.44 -8.26
N TRP A 250 -4.11 -9.87 -7.73
CA TRP A 250 -4.73 -10.36 -6.49
C TRP A 250 -5.20 -11.81 -6.62
N SER A 251 -5.66 -12.23 -7.80
CA SER A 251 -6.14 -13.59 -8.06
C SER A 251 -5.12 -14.69 -7.75
N VAL A 252 -3.82 -14.39 -7.69
CA VAL A 252 -2.76 -15.35 -7.35
C VAL A 252 -2.53 -15.48 -5.84
N VAL A 253 -3.06 -14.55 -5.05
CA VAL A 253 -2.88 -14.50 -3.60
C VAL A 253 -4.20 -14.42 -2.83
N ALA A 254 -5.33 -14.44 -3.54
CA ALA A 254 -6.65 -14.46 -2.93
C ALA A 254 -6.75 -15.65 -1.96
N PRO A 255 -7.23 -15.43 -0.72
CA PRO A 255 -7.43 -16.53 0.22
C PRO A 255 -8.33 -17.61 -0.37
N ASN A 256 -8.04 -18.87 -0.06
CA ASN A 256 -8.95 -19.96 -0.40
C ASN A 256 -10.31 -19.78 0.32
N PRO A 257 -11.42 -20.25 -0.26
CA PRO A 257 -12.73 -20.24 0.39
C PRO A 257 -12.74 -20.95 1.75
#